data_AF-A0A7Y3A4S7-F1
#
_entry.id   AF-A0A7Y3A4S7-F1
#
_cell.length_a   1.000
_cell.length_b   1.000
_cell.length_c   1.000
_cell.angle_alpha   90.00
_cell.angle_beta   90.00
_cell.angle_gamma   90.00
#
_symmetry.space_group_name_H-M   'P 1'
#
loop_
_entity.id
_entity.type
_entity.pdbx_description
1 polymer ?
#
loop_
_entity_poly.entity_id
_entity_poly.type
_entity_poly.pdbx_seq_one_letter_code
_entity_poly.pdbx_strand_id
1 'polypeptide(L)'
;MKTIMAYALSPLLILLVGIGLTACENQNKGNADNKAAEVYQKQEQDTMILKGYDLKLVKLDYPVMINESSYETAWIIKLNLSDMPTYYSERIDFFLGDYQIPEYGGWEGGIYFKVYDEELLRRLNNAEFHCRLPGSSEAVSLDSRFELPDLGSLEMIDENAVIGRKN
;
A
#
# COMPACT_ATOMS: atom_id res chain seq x y z
N MET A 1 38.02 -53.81 -2.59
CA MET A 1 37.06 -54.91 -2.81
C MET A 1 35.81 -54.33 -3.43
N LYS A 2 35.37 -54.90 -4.55
CA LYS A 2 34.19 -54.48 -5.33
C LYS A 2 32.95 -55.11 -4.71
N THR A 3 31.88 -54.34 -4.52
CA THR A 3 30.55 -54.90 -4.31
C THR A 3 29.58 -54.21 -5.27
N ILE A 4 29.04 -55.02 -6.17
CA ILE A 4 28.03 -54.71 -7.18
C ILE A 4 26.72 -55.32 -6.65
N MET A 5 25.63 -54.56 -6.61
CA MET A 5 24.25 -55.06 -6.52
C MET A 5 23.39 -54.17 -7.42
N ALA A 6 22.98 -54.63 -8.61
CA ALA A 6 21.97 -55.64 -8.93
C ALA A 6 20.56 -55.03 -9.00
N TYR A 7 20.03 -55.10 -10.22
CA TYR A 7 18.77 -54.57 -10.72
C TYR A 7 17.55 -55.30 -10.17
N ALA A 8 16.42 -54.59 -10.07
CA ALA A 8 15.09 -55.20 -10.17
C ALA A 8 14.18 -54.30 -11.02
N LEU A 9 14.01 -54.71 -12.29
CA LEU A 9 12.88 -54.31 -13.11
C LEU A 9 11.60 -54.90 -12.50
N SER A 10 10.51 -54.13 -12.48
CA SER A 10 9.17 -54.71 -12.44
C SER A 10 8.27 -53.96 -13.42
N PRO A 11 7.84 -54.58 -14.53
CA PRO A 11 6.84 -54.04 -15.42
C PRO A 11 5.47 -54.52 -14.95
N LEU A 12 4.54 -53.61 -14.66
CA LEU A 12 3.12 -53.99 -14.71
C LEU A 12 2.33 -52.95 -15.46
N LEU A 13 2.14 -53.30 -16.73
CA LEU A 13 1.19 -52.79 -17.69
C LEU A 13 -0.22 -53.14 -17.20
N ILE A 14 -1.06 -52.16 -16.88
CA ILE A 14 -2.52 -52.36 -16.92
C ILE A 14 -3.10 -51.32 -17.86
N LEU A 15 -3.47 -51.83 -19.03
CA LEU A 15 -4.16 -51.16 -20.10
C LEU A 15 -5.64 -51.47 -19.89
N LEU A 16 -6.45 -50.47 -19.54
CA LEU A 16 -7.90 -50.58 -19.63
C LEU A 16 -8.46 -49.34 -20.32
N VAL A 17 -8.77 -49.58 -21.59
CA VAL A 17 -9.59 -48.74 -22.46
C VAL A 17 -11.02 -48.79 -21.94
N GLY A 18 -11.55 -47.63 -21.59
CA GLY A 18 -12.97 -47.41 -21.33
C GLY A 18 -13.42 -46.15 -22.07
N ILE A 19 -13.81 -46.32 -23.33
CA ILE A 19 -14.48 -45.29 -24.11
C ILE A 19 -15.91 -45.20 -23.59
N GLY A 20 -16.29 -44.02 -23.11
CA GLY A 20 -17.65 -43.66 -22.73
C GLY A 20 -17.92 -42.21 -23.12
N LEU A 21 -18.25 -42.01 -24.40
CA LEU A 21 -18.86 -40.78 -24.90
C LEU A 21 -20.15 -40.50 -24.14
N THR A 22 -20.18 -39.41 -23.37
CA THR A 22 -21.42 -38.64 -23.17
C THR A 22 -21.09 -37.21 -23.54
N ALA A 23 -21.53 -36.83 -24.74
CA ALA A 23 -21.40 -35.48 -25.26
C ALA A 23 -22.48 -34.57 -24.67
N CYS A 24 -22.16 -33.28 -24.66
CA CYS A 24 -23.07 -32.15 -24.65
C CYS A 24 -23.93 -31.92 -23.40
N GLU A 25 -23.51 -30.95 -22.59
CA GLU A 25 -24.24 -29.68 -22.36
C GLU A 25 -23.72 -29.03 -21.06
N ASN A 26 -22.68 -28.19 -21.14
CA ASN A 26 -22.63 -26.92 -20.39
C ASN A 26 -21.38 -26.07 -20.71
N GLN A 27 -21.09 -25.82 -21.99
CA GLN A 27 -19.99 -24.92 -22.38
C GLN A 27 -20.42 -23.44 -22.48
N ASN A 28 -21.29 -22.94 -21.60
CA ASN A 28 -21.71 -21.54 -21.68
C ASN A 28 -22.06 -20.84 -20.36
N LYS A 29 -21.48 -21.27 -19.22
CA LYS A 29 -21.58 -20.52 -17.95
C LYS A 29 -20.24 -20.20 -17.27
N GLY A 30 -19.12 -20.80 -17.69
CA GLY A 30 -17.81 -20.57 -17.07
C GLY A 30 -17.00 -19.39 -17.64
N ASN A 31 -17.53 -18.61 -18.58
CA ASN A 31 -16.79 -17.55 -19.28
C ASN A 31 -17.31 -16.13 -18.97
N ALA A 32 -18.34 -16.00 -18.12
CA ALA A 32 -18.83 -14.72 -17.61
C ALA A 32 -18.11 -14.34 -16.31
N ASP A 33 -17.85 -15.31 -15.43
CA ASP A 33 -17.21 -15.06 -14.13
C ASP A 33 -15.70 -14.76 -14.28
N ASN A 34 -15.01 -15.40 -15.23
CA ASN A 34 -13.61 -15.08 -15.53
C ASN A 34 -13.44 -13.75 -16.27
N LYS A 35 -14.45 -13.30 -17.03
CA LYS A 35 -14.43 -11.97 -17.65
C LYS A 35 -14.71 -10.86 -16.65
N ALA A 36 -15.55 -11.08 -15.62
CA ALA A 36 -15.70 -10.10 -14.55
C ALA A 36 -14.38 -9.94 -13.77
N ALA A 37 -13.66 -11.03 -13.49
CA ALA A 37 -12.35 -10.98 -12.84
C ALA A 37 -11.26 -10.30 -13.71
N GLU A 38 -11.23 -10.54 -15.03
CA GLU A 38 -10.29 -9.86 -15.95
C GLU A 38 -10.70 -8.41 -16.28
N VAL A 39 -12.00 -8.06 -16.23
CA VAL A 39 -12.49 -6.68 -16.43
C VAL A 39 -12.14 -5.79 -15.23
N TYR A 40 -11.92 -6.34 -14.03
CA TYR A 40 -11.30 -5.62 -12.91
C TYR A 40 -9.77 -5.48 -13.06
N GLN A 41 -9.08 -6.39 -13.77
CA GLN A 41 -7.62 -6.33 -13.94
C GLN A 41 -7.15 -5.32 -15.01
N LYS A 42 -8.08 -4.69 -15.72
CA LYS A 42 -7.78 -3.69 -16.75
C LYS A 42 -8.57 -2.40 -16.55
N GLN A 43 -8.84 -2.03 -15.30
CA GLN A 43 -8.88 -0.60 -15.00
C GLN A 43 -7.45 -0.11 -15.22
N GLU A 44 -7.31 0.85 -16.14
CA GLU A 44 -6.09 1.64 -16.30
C GLU A 44 -5.51 1.84 -14.90
N GLN A 45 -4.24 1.50 -14.72
CA GLN A 45 -3.53 1.89 -13.51
C GLN A 45 -3.69 3.41 -13.45
N ASP A 46 -4.66 3.88 -12.67
CA ASP A 46 -4.78 5.25 -12.23
C ASP A 46 -3.54 5.46 -11.38
N THR A 47 -2.43 5.72 -12.06
CA THR A 47 -1.14 5.92 -11.45
C THR A 47 -1.30 7.18 -10.62
N MET A 48 -1.46 6.99 -9.32
CA MET A 48 -1.42 8.07 -8.37
C MET A 48 -0.06 8.74 -8.50
N ILE A 49 -0.03 9.99 -8.96
CA ILE A 49 1.22 10.74 -9.11
C ILE A 49 1.37 11.66 -7.91
N LEU A 50 2.48 11.51 -7.19
CA LEU A 50 2.87 12.44 -6.13
C LEU A 50 3.51 13.68 -6.76
N LYS A 51 2.84 14.83 -6.66
CA LYS A 51 3.32 16.12 -7.18
C LYS A 51 4.36 16.77 -6.26
N GLY A 52 4.34 16.41 -4.98
CA GLY A 52 5.24 16.93 -3.96
C GLY A 52 4.64 16.77 -2.56
N TYR A 53 5.34 17.24 -1.55
CA TYR A 53 4.85 17.21 -0.18
C TYR A 53 5.25 18.48 0.58
N ASP A 54 4.51 18.75 1.65
CA ASP A 54 4.80 19.82 2.61
C ASP A 54 5.03 19.21 3.99
N LEU A 55 6.04 19.71 4.70
CA LEU A 55 6.30 19.39 6.11
C LEU A 55 6.01 20.62 6.96
N LYS A 56 5.22 20.45 8.01
CA LYS A 56 4.94 21.51 8.99
C LYS A 56 5.06 20.96 10.41
N LEU A 57 5.73 21.70 11.28
CA LEU A 57 5.68 21.44 12.72
C LEU A 57 4.42 22.12 13.27
N VAL A 58 3.55 21.36 13.92
CA VAL A 58 2.32 21.88 14.50
C VAL A 58 2.28 21.72 16.00
N LYS A 59 1.65 22.68 16.65
CA LYS A 59 1.14 22.52 18.01
C LYS A 59 -0.22 21.83 17.94
N LEU A 60 -0.40 20.79 18.73
CA LEU A 60 -1.66 20.05 18.82
C LEU A 60 -2.64 20.81 19.73
N ASP A 61 -3.93 20.75 19.40
CA ASP A 61 -4.99 21.34 20.23
C ASP A 61 -5.03 20.71 21.62
N TYR A 62 -4.76 19.40 21.68
CA TYR A 62 -4.69 18.60 22.89
C TYR A 62 -3.50 17.65 22.83
N PRO A 63 -2.83 17.36 23.95
CA PRO A 63 -1.78 16.36 23.98
C PRO A 63 -2.29 14.98 23.53
N VAL A 64 -1.49 14.30 22.71
CA VAL A 64 -1.79 12.94 22.22
C VAL A 64 -0.91 11.93 22.95
N MET A 65 -1.52 10.85 23.44
CA MET A 65 -0.81 9.78 24.14
C MET A 65 -0.51 8.62 23.18
N ILE A 66 0.76 8.26 23.03
CA ILE A 66 1.21 7.10 22.24
C ILE A 66 2.26 6.35 23.06
N ASN A 67 2.02 5.07 23.36
CA ASN A 67 2.94 4.22 24.13
C ASN A 67 3.42 4.88 25.44
N GLU A 68 2.49 5.43 26.23
CA GLU A 68 2.74 6.15 27.50
C GLU A 68 3.48 7.50 27.38
N SER A 69 3.90 7.90 26.18
CA SER A 69 4.46 9.22 25.90
C SER A 69 3.37 10.22 25.53
N SER A 70 3.46 11.43 26.07
CA SER A 70 2.57 12.55 25.76
C SER A 70 3.24 13.49 24.76
N TYR A 71 2.56 13.78 23.66
CA TYR A 71 3.04 14.67 22.62
C TYR A 71 2.15 15.92 22.54
N GLU A 72 2.75 17.10 22.66
CA GLU A 72 2.05 18.39 22.48
C GLU A 72 2.24 18.96 21.06
N THR A 73 3.16 18.37 20.30
CA THR A 73 3.49 18.77 18.94
C THR A 73 3.50 17.55 18.03
N ALA A 74 3.37 17.80 16.72
CA ALA A 74 3.54 16.78 15.69
C ALA A 74 4.11 17.41 14.42
N TRP A 75 4.71 16.59 13.59
CA TRP A 75 5.02 16.94 12.21
C TRP A 75 3.90 16.46 11.30
N ILE A 76 3.24 17.39 10.62
CA ILE A 76 2.28 17.07 9.56
C ILE A 76 3.03 17.01 8.24
N ILE A 77 2.96 15.84 7.60
CA ILE A 77 3.41 15.64 6.23
C ILE A 77 2.16 15.62 5.35
N LYS A 78 2.05 16.58 4.44
CA LYS A 78 0.98 16.64 3.43
C LYS A 78 1.50 16.15 2.09
N LEU A 79 0.88 15.13 1.51
CA LEU A 79 1.18 14.67 0.16
C LEU A 79 0.21 15.32 -0.83
N ASN A 80 0.76 16.02 -1.82
CA ASN A 80 0.01 16.61 -2.92
C ASN A 80 -0.06 15.60 -4.06
N LEU A 81 -1.24 15.04 -4.32
CA LEU A 81 -1.45 14.01 -5.35
C LEU A 81 -2.08 14.64 -6.60
N SER A 82 -1.88 14.02 -7.76
CA SER A 82 -2.58 14.43 -8.99
C SER A 82 -4.06 14.23 -8.87
N ASP A 83 -4.44 13.00 -8.55
CA ASP A 83 -5.78 12.50 -8.33
C ASP A 83 -5.70 11.40 -7.28
N MET A 84 -6.70 11.33 -6.41
CA MET A 84 -6.82 10.25 -5.43
C MET A 84 -7.91 9.28 -5.92
N PRO A 85 -7.55 8.04 -6.30
CA PRO A 85 -8.55 7.07 -6.72
C PRO A 85 -9.53 6.81 -5.57
N THR A 86 -10.82 6.82 -5.91
CA THR A 86 -11.90 6.67 -4.93
C THR A 86 -12.28 5.19 -4.83
N TYR A 87 -12.00 4.60 -3.67
CA TYR A 87 -12.41 3.26 -3.33
C TYR A 87 -13.49 3.32 -2.23
N TYR A 88 -14.70 2.86 -2.53
CA TYR A 88 -15.85 3.02 -1.64
C TYR A 88 -15.79 2.14 -0.37
N SER A 89 -15.04 1.05 -0.39
CA SER A 89 -15.03 0.05 0.67
C SER A 89 -13.64 -0.33 1.17
N GLU A 90 -12.58 0.09 0.49
CA GLU A 90 -11.22 -0.34 0.79
C GLU A 90 -10.27 0.86 0.85
N ARG A 91 -9.28 0.77 1.74
CA ARG A 91 -8.32 1.84 2.00
C ARG A 91 -7.05 1.60 1.19
N ILE A 92 -6.47 2.68 0.67
CA ILE A 92 -5.12 2.64 0.09
C ILE A 92 -4.10 2.65 1.23
N ASP A 93 -3.19 1.69 1.25
CA ASP A 93 -2.06 1.76 2.18
C ASP A 93 -1.01 2.71 1.63
N PHE A 94 -0.51 3.62 2.46
CA PHE A 94 0.63 4.47 2.12
C PHE A 94 1.83 4.09 2.97
N PHE A 95 3.01 4.20 2.38
CA PHE A 95 4.28 3.89 3.03
C PHE A 95 5.28 5.02 2.79
N LEU A 96 6.19 5.17 3.75
CA LEU A 96 7.39 5.97 3.60
C LEU A 96 8.59 5.08 3.96
N GLY A 97 9.26 4.54 2.94
CA GLY A 97 10.16 3.39 3.09
C GLY A 97 9.41 2.19 3.64
N ASP A 98 9.94 1.57 4.70
CA ASP A 98 9.32 0.41 5.35
C ASP A 98 8.24 0.79 6.39
N TYR A 99 8.03 2.09 6.63
CA TYR A 99 7.02 2.56 7.57
C TYR A 99 5.66 2.66 6.90
N GLN A 100 4.73 1.78 7.29
CA GLN A 100 3.32 1.91 6.91
C GLN A 100 2.67 3.06 7.69
N ILE A 101 2.03 3.98 6.99
CA ILE A 101 1.32 5.11 7.58
C ILE A 101 -0.01 4.61 8.17
N PRO A 102 -0.14 4.54 9.51
CA PRO A 102 -1.28 3.87 10.14
C PRO A 102 -2.57 4.68 9.95
N GLU A 103 -2.50 6.01 9.98
CA GLU A 103 -3.63 6.90 9.88
C GLU A 103 -3.27 8.11 9.01
N TYR A 104 -4.18 8.49 8.12
CA TYR A 104 -4.06 9.71 7.32
C TYR A 104 -5.45 10.32 7.11
N GLY A 105 -5.49 11.64 7.00
CA GLY A 105 -6.68 12.38 6.57
C GLY A 105 -6.61 12.69 5.08
N GLY A 106 -7.77 12.72 4.42
CA GLY A 106 -7.88 13.19 3.03
C GLY A 106 -8.20 14.68 2.95
N TRP A 107 -7.81 15.31 1.85
CA TRP A 107 -8.26 16.62 1.40
C TRP A 107 -8.33 16.63 -0.13
N GLU A 108 -8.88 17.70 -0.73
CA GLU A 108 -9.14 17.74 -2.19
C GLU A 108 -7.91 17.44 -3.06
N GLY A 109 -6.72 17.86 -2.64
CA GLY A 109 -5.47 17.65 -3.37
C GLY A 109 -4.59 16.51 -2.85
N GLY A 110 -5.07 15.65 -1.94
CA GLY A 110 -4.30 14.47 -1.52
C GLY A 110 -4.55 14.05 -0.08
N ILE A 111 -3.48 13.68 0.62
CA ILE A 111 -3.55 13.17 2.01
C ILE A 111 -2.61 13.92 2.93
N TYR A 112 -2.81 13.78 4.23
CA TYR A 112 -1.86 14.21 5.24
C TYR A 112 -1.80 13.21 6.38
N PHE A 113 -0.65 13.09 7.02
CA PHE A 113 -0.46 12.24 8.19
C PHE A 113 0.46 12.91 9.20
N LYS A 114 0.39 12.45 10.44
CA LYS A 114 1.15 12.98 11.57
C LYS A 114 2.27 12.02 11.95
N VAL A 115 3.44 12.58 12.23
CA VAL A 115 4.55 11.91 12.90
C VAL A 115 4.77 12.64 14.22
N TYR A 116 4.75 11.91 15.32
CA TYR A 116 4.87 12.50 16.67
C TYR A 116 6.29 12.38 17.23
N ASP A 117 7.01 11.33 16.83
CA ASP A 117 8.37 11.04 17.29
C ASP A 117 9.41 11.61 16.31
N GLU A 118 10.30 12.47 16.83
CA GLU A 118 11.38 13.08 16.05
C GLU A 118 12.38 12.02 15.55
N GLU A 119 12.65 10.98 16.34
CA GLU A 119 13.59 9.92 15.95
C GLU A 119 13.02 9.12 14.77
N LEU A 120 11.72 8.82 14.80
CA LEU A 120 11.02 8.26 13.64
C LEU A 120 11.15 9.19 12.43
N LEU A 121 10.85 10.49 12.57
CA LEU A 121 10.94 11.43 11.46
C LEU A 121 12.35 11.49 10.83
N ARG A 122 13.40 11.48 11.66
CA ARG A 122 14.80 11.43 11.20
C ARG A 122 15.14 10.13 10.48
N ARG A 123 14.60 8.99 10.94
CA ARG A 123 14.77 7.69 10.25
C ARG A 123 14.09 7.63 8.89
N LEU A 124 13.02 8.40 8.70
CA LEU A 124 12.30 8.47 7.43
C LEU A 124 13.02 9.32 6.37
N ASN A 125 14.11 10.02 6.73
CA ASN A 125 14.86 10.85 5.79
C ASN A 125 15.43 10.03 4.63
N ASN A 126 15.26 10.52 3.41
CA ASN A 126 15.54 9.88 2.11
C ASN A 126 14.72 8.61 1.80
N ALA A 127 13.75 8.26 2.64
CA ALA A 127 12.84 7.16 2.36
C ALA A 127 11.92 7.53 1.19
N GLU A 128 11.57 6.54 0.37
CA GLU A 128 10.72 6.72 -0.80
C GLU A 128 9.25 6.54 -0.43
N PHE A 129 8.39 7.32 -1.09
CA PHE A 129 6.95 7.16 -0.91
C PHE A 129 6.44 6.01 -1.77
N HIS A 130 5.64 5.14 -1.16
CA HIS A 130 4.95 4.06 -1.87
C HIS A 130 3.46 4.05 -1.52
N CYS A 131 2.65 3.46 -2.39
CA CYS A 131 1.27 3.13 -2.08
C CYS A 131 0.96 1.68 -2.48
N ARG A 132 0.03 1.05 -1.79
CA ARG A 132 -0.54 -0.24 -2.19
C ARG A 132 -2.04 -0.05 -2.36
N LEU A 133 -2.47 -0.27 -3.60
CA LEU A 133 -3.87 -0.19 -3.96
C LEU A 133 -4.65 -1.38 -3.36
N PRO A 134 -5.95 -1.20 -3.11
CA PRO A 134 -6.76 -2.30 -2.62
C PRO A 134 -6.79 -3.48 -3.59
N GLY A 135 -6.75 -4.71 -3.05
CA GLY A 135 -6.60 -5.94 -3.83
C GLY A 135 -5.19 -6.21 -4.39
N SER A 136 -4.25 -5.27 -4.30
CA SER A 136 -2.84 -5.49 -4.65
C SER A 136 -2.08 -6.13 -3.49
N SER A 137 -1.15 -7.03 -3.81
CA SER A 137 -0.18 -7.55 -2.84
C SER A 137 1.10 -6.70 -2.75
N GLU A 138 1.39 -5.95 -3.81
CA GLU A 138 2.63 -5.18 -3.96
C GLU A 138 2.38 -3.68 -3.75
N ALA A 139 3.35 -3.03 -3.12
CA ALA A 139 3.42 -1.57 -3.06
C ALA A 139 4.15 -1.03 -4.29
N VAL A 140 3.67 0.09 -4.81
CA VAL A 140 4.17 0.77 -6.00
C VAL A 140 4.84 2.08 -5.55
N SER A 141 6.01 2.37 -6.13
CA SER A 141 6.72 3.64 -5.95
C SER A 141 5.89 4.83 -6.45
N LEU A 142 5.94 5.93 -5.72
CA LEU A 142 5.43 7.25 -6.14
C LEU A 142 6.55 8.16 -6.68
N ASP A 143 7.76 7.60 -6.88
CA ASP A 143 8.94 8.24 -7.46
C ASP A 143 9.35 9.56 -6.80
N SER A 144 9.13 9.66 -5.49
CA SER A 144 9.50 10.80 -4.67
C SER A 144 10.08 10.33 -3.34
N ARG A 145 11.05 11.08 -2.82
CA ARG A 145 11.71 10.81 -1.55
C ARG A 145 11.42 11.90 -0.55
N PHE A 146 11.24 11.51 0.71
CA PHE A 146 11.13 12.45 1.81
C PHE A 146 12.51 13.02 2.13
N GLU A 147 12.62 14.34 2.12
CA GLU A 147 13.80 15.08 2.52
C GLU A 147 13.45 15.84 3.78
N LEU A 148 14.14 15.51 4.87
CA LEU A 148 13.94 16.18 6.14
C LEU A 148 14.69 17.52 6.11
N PRO A 149 13.99 18.68 6.14
CA PRO A 149 14.66 19.97 6.30
C PRO A 149 15.32 20.08 7.67
N ASP A 150 16.14 21.12 7.85
CA ASP A 150 16.64 21.46 9.18
C ASP A 150 15.47 21.75 10.12
N LEU A 151 15.28 20.90 11.11
CA LEU A 151 14.17 20.99 12.06
C LEU A 151 14.17 22.31 12.85
N GLY A 152 15.35 22.91 13.08
CA GLY A 152 15.45 24.21 13.73
C GLY A 152 14.89 25.38 12.92
N SER A 153 14.64 25.18 11.62
CA SER A 153 14.11 26.21 10.71
C SER A 153 12.59 26.18 10.58
N LEU A 154 11.91 25.17 11.13
CA LEU A 154 10.46 25.02 10.99
C LEU A 154 9.74 25.92 11.99
N GLU A 155 8.88 26.80 11.47
CA GLU A 155 7.95 27.55 12.29
C GLU A 155 6.86 26.62 12.85
N MET A 156 6.62 26.73 14.15
CA MET A 156 5.52 26.03 14.80
C MET A 156 4.22 26.78 14.51
N ILE A 157 3.26 26.09 13.93
CA ILE A 157 1.96 26.65 13.56
C ILE A 157 0.81 25.88 14.21
N ASP A 158 -0.38 26.47 14.24
CA ASP A 158 -1.57 25.81 14.76
C ASP A 158 -2.00 24.65 13.83
N GLU A 159 -2.38 23.51 14.40
CA GLU A 159 -2.83 22.34 13.64
C GLU A 159 -3.99 22.68 12.70
N ASN A 160 -4.97 23.45 13.16
CA ASN A 160 -6.17 23.77 12.39
C ASN A 160 -5.85 24.69 11.21
N ALA A 161 -4.85 25.56 11.36
CA ALA A 161 -4.34 26.38 10.26
C ALA A 161 -3.72 25.52 9.14
N VAL A 162 -3.16 24.36 9.47
CA VAL A 162 -2.60 23.43 8.49
C VAL A 162 -3.70 22.60 7.85
N ILE A 163 -4.55 21.95 8.64
CA ILE A 163 -5.52 20.98 8.11
C ILE A 163 -6.70 21.69 7.42
N GLY A 164 -6.93 22.97 7.68
CA GLY A 164 -8.00 23.74 7.04
C GLY A 164 -9.39 23.40 7.58
N ARG A 165 -9.48 22.87 8.82
CA ARG A 165 -10.76 22.74 9.51
C ARG A 165 -11.27 24.15 9.82
N LYS A 166 -12.37 24.55 9.16
CA LYS A 166 -13.11 25.74 9.57
C LYS A 166 -13.75 25.44 10.93
N ASN A 167 -13.33 26.17 11.97
CA ASN A 167 -14.01 26.20 13.26
C ASN A 167 -15.44 26.74 13.11
#